data_AF-A0A9W8WP61-F1
#
_entry.id   AF-A0A9W8WP61-F1
#
_cell.length_a   1.000
_cell.length_b   1.000
_cell.length_c   1.000
_cell.angle_alpha   90.00
_cell.angle_beta   90.00
_cell.angle_gamma   90.00
#
_symmetry.space_group_name_H-M   'P 1'
#
loop_
_entity.id
_entity.type
_entity.pdbx_description
1 polymer ?
#
loop_
_entity_poly.entity_id
_entity_poly.type
_entity_poly.pdbx_seq_one_letter_code
_entity_poly.pdbx_strand_id
1 'polypeptide(L)'
;MTMAYHMDDAQQVGEDANHRKYLKEAAMDLIQAWLDELGRRQRTELSTLQVNVLLLLSRSLRGIQPEQLWSATGALVRSAMVMGLNVDPASVKGITPYMAEMRRRLWATILEVDLQASMFCGMPLVIPELNSSSVIPSNLDDTQFDESSTNLPTSRPIHVYTDSLYQVVLAASLPQRMKALSVIQHTTPDIQDGLKFGRKAEECLSRKPQVMSLCDTDEAPCDSGSLIHRVFLDLYMRRPLIRLYMALIHGPQAQNAANKPLIAELEQHCLESSRVILSYQDLYTIPALAAVTTSPWAQQNFFYNACKMDVLWAALTLCQEIRQCYELNKPKALILDLVRAVETTISYLINRIEQKGSDLKDIVFLALVLQSVQTPPTALDRPQILQQTAKKTLATCRTEQYFGDLSELAVEYNTFQPGVFDPNDAFNFNFTQPQNYETMWQ
;
A
#
# COMPACT_ATOMS: atom_id res chain seq x y z
N MET A 1 15.63 5.95 16.23
CA MET A 1 14.53 5.01 16.53
C MET A 1 14.31 4.12 15.31
N THR A 2 15.36 3.40 14.94
CA THR A 2 15.46 2.50 13.79
C THR A 2 16.47 1.40 14.17
N MET A 3 16.07 0.61 15.15
CA MET A 3 16.32 -0.82 15.15
C MET A 3 15.01 -1.40 15.66
N ALA A 4 14.16 -1.88 14.74
CA ALA A 4 13.26 -2.94 15.11
C ALA A 4 14.20 -4.07 15.54
N TYR A 5 14.39 -4.23 16.85
CA TYR A 5 15.03 -5.42 17.39
C TYR A 5 14.37 -6.61 16.70
N HIS A 6 15.20 -7.51 16.19
CA HIS A 6 14.79 -8.87 15.84
C HIS A 6 13.80 -9.33 16.91
N MET A 7 12.53 -9.51 16.54
CA MET A 7 11.55 -10.17 17.40
C MET A 7 11.77 -11.70 17.43
N ASP A 8 13.02 -12.14 17.29
CA ASP A 8 13.46 -13.51 17.44
C ASP A 8 14.43 -13.56 18.62
N ASP A 9 13.84 -13.63 19.81
CA ASP A 9 14.39 -14.38 20.94
C ASP A 9 13.21 -14.76 21.84
N ALA A 10 12.41 -15.72 21.38
CA ALA A 10 11.57 -16.52 22.25
C ALA A 10 11.86 -17.98 21.95
N GLN A 11 12.72 -18.59 22.77
CA GLN A 11 12.82 -20.03 22.87
C GLN A 11 11.40 -20.62 22.97
N GLN A 12 11.14 -21.68 22.20
CA GLN A 12 9.88 -22.44 22.24
C GLN A 12 9.71 -23.10 23.62
N VAL A 13 9.24 -22.36 24.62
CA VAL A 13 8.86 -22.92 25.92
C VAL A 13 7.60 -22.20 26.40
N GLY A 14 6.43 -22.80 26.16
CA GLY A 14 5.21 -22.73 26.99
C GLY A 14 4.50 -21.40 27.30
N GLU A 15 5.18 -20.26 27.42
CA GLU A 15 4.65 -18.96 27.85
C GLU A 15 4.12 -18.08 26.70
N ASP A 16 4.38 -18.51 25.47
CA ASP A 16 4.28 -17.71 24.24
C ASP A 16 2.83 -17.47 23.77
N ALA A 17 1.90 -18.40 24.03
CA ALA A 17 0.51 -18.25 23.60
C ALA A 17 -0.21 -17.08 24.31
N ASN A 18 0.02 -16.94 25.63
CA ASN A 18 -0.57 -15.86 26.42
C ASN A 18 0.04 -14.51 26.07
N HIS A 19 1.36 -14.45 25.84
CA HIS A 19 2.04 -13.23 25.41
C HIS A 19 1.57 -12.78 24.02
N ARG A 20 1.48 -13.69 23.05
CA ARG A 20 0.91 -13.41 21.72
C ARG A 20 -0.55 -12.98 21.81
N LYS A 21 -1.36 -13.60 22.69
CA LYS A 21 -2.76 -13.20 22.89
C LYS A 21 -2.86 -11.80 23.48
N TYR A 22 -2.04 -11.48 24.49
CA TYR A 22 -1.94 -10.15 25.06
C TYR A 22 -1.58 -9.09 24.01
N LEU A 23 -0.51 -9.33 23.23
CA LEU A 23 -0.10 -8.45 22.13
C LEU A 23 -1.16 -8.37 21.01
N LYS A 24 -1.98 -9.41 20.83
CA LYS A 24 -3.04 -9.43 19.83
C LYS A 24 -4.29 -8.67 20.26
N GLU A 25 -4.64 -8.71 21.54
CA GLU A 25 -5.90 -8.19 22.07
C GLU A 25 -5.62 -7.00 23.00
N ALA A 26 -5.37 -7.26 24.29
CA ALA A 26 -5.39 -6.27 25.35
C ALA A 26 -4.32 -5.16 25.25
N ALA A 27 -3.16 -5.42 24.65
CA ALA A 27 -2.06 -4.47 24.62
C ALA A 27 -2.44 -3.14 23.95
N MET A 28 -3.19 -3.18 22.85
CA MET A 28 -3.59 -1.97 22.11
C MET A 28 -4.59 -1.13 22.92
N ASP A 29 -5.51 -1.78 23.62
CA ASP A 29 -6.51 -1.11 24.46
C ASP A 29 -5.86 -0.47 25.69
N LEU A 30 -4.89 -1.16 26.30
CA LEU A 30 -4.12 -0.61 27.42
C LEU A 30 -3.25 0.58 27.01
N ILE A 31 -2.61 0.52 25.84
CA ILE A 31 -1.84 1.66 25.31
C ILE A 31 -2.79 2.84 25.02
N GLN A 32 -3.97 2.59 24.48
CA GLN A 32 -4.97 3.65 24.26
C GLN A 32 -5.45 4.27 25.58
N ALA A 33 -5.81 3.45 26.56
CA ALA A 33 -6.22 3.93 27.88
C ALA A 33 -5.12 4.79 28.52
N TRP A 34 -3.86 4.34 28.43
CA TRP A 34 -2.71 5.11 28.88
C TRP A 34 -2.60 6.47 28.17
N LEU A 35 -2.75 6.51 26.84
CA LEU A 35 -2.74 7.75 26.06
C LEU A 35 -3.86 8.71 26.47
N ASP A 36 -5.05 8.18 26.74
CA ASP A 36 -6.23 8.96 27.12
C ASP A 36 -6.07 9.58 28.51
N GLU A 37 -5.38 8.91 29.43
CA GLU A 37 -5.09 9.36 30.79
C GLU A 37 -3.94 10.39 30.87
N LEU A 38 -3.14 10.58 29.82
CA LEU A 38 -2.01 11.50 29.85
C LEU A 38 -2.43 12.95 30.15
N GLY A 39 -1.68 13.61 31.04
CA GLY A 39 -1.86 15.02 31.33
C GLY A 39 -1.37 15.93 30.19
N ARG A 40 -1.75 17.21 30.22
CA ARG A 40 -1.44 18.19 29.15
C ARG A 40 0.05 18.22 28.75
N ARG A 41 0.96 18.16 29.72
CA ARG A 41 2.41 18.19 29.47
C ARG A 41 2.90 16.94 28.73
N GLN A 42 2.48 15.75 29.19
CA GLN A 42 2.89 14.47 28.60
C GLN A 42 2.34 14.29 27.19
N ARG A 43 1.13 14.81 26.91
CA ARG A 43 0.55 14.81 25.55
C ARG A 43 1.39 15.56 24.52
N THR A 44 2.24 16.49 24.97
CA THR A 44 3.12 17.28 24.11
C THR A 44 4.56 16.76 24.06
N GLU A 45 4.81 15.53 24.52
CA GLU A 45 6.12 14.88 24.42
C GLU A 45 6.27 14.13 23.09
N LEU A 46 7.51 14.12 22.57
CA LEU A 46 7.81 13.45 21.30
C LEU A 46 7.57 11.93 21.38
N SER A 47 7.89 11.33 22.52
CA SER A 47 7.60 9.93 22.86
C SER A 47 6.12 9.59 22.74
N THR A 48 5.25 10.47 23.24
CA THR A 48 3.79 10.28 23.15
C THR A 48 3.31 10.26 21.69
N LEU A 49 3.84 11.14 20.83
CA LEU A 49 3.54 11.08 19.40
C LEU A 49 4.07 9.80 18.75
N GLN A 50 5.28 9.34 19.13
CA GLN A 50 5.85 8.08 18.63
C GLN A 50 4.98 6.88 19.00
N VAL A 51 4.50 6.80 20.24
CA VAL A 51 3.57 5.74 20.68
C VAL A 51 2.26 5.80 19.90
N ASN A 52 1.69 6.99 19.67
CA ASN A 52 0.49 7.15 18.86
C ASN A 52 0.70 6.66 17.41
N VAL A 53 1.82 7.00 16.77
CA VAL A 53 2.17 6.51 15.42
C VAL A 53 2.20 4.99 15.39
N LEU A 54 2.93 4.37 16.32
CA LEU A 54 3.07 2.91 16.38
C LEU A 54 1.74 2.20 16.64
N LEU A 55 0.91 2.75 17.53
CA LEU A 55 -0.43 2.24 17.81
C LEU A 55 -1.31 2.29 16.56
N LEU A 56 -1.30 3.40 15.83
CA LEU A 56 -2.08 3.55 14.60
C LEU A 56 -1.61 2.61 13.49
N LEU A 57 -0.29 2.48 13.30
CA LEU A 57 0.27 1.50 12.35
C LEU A 57 -0.16 0.07 12.71
N SER A 58 -0.08 -0.32 13.98
CA SER A 58 -0.54 -1.63 14.44
C SER A 58 -2.03 -1.86 14.17
N ARG A 59 -2.88 -0.87 14.45
CA ARG A 59 -4.32 -0.94 14.17
C ARG A 59 -4.65 -1.00 12.68
N SER A 60 -3.91 -0.26 11.84
CA SER A 60 -4.06 -0.31 10.38
C SER A 60 -3.87 -1.73 9.84
N LEU A 61 -2.86 -2.45 10.32
CA LEU A 61 -2.55 -3.84 9.95
C LEU A 61 -3.53 -4.89 10.55
N ARG A 62 -4.52 -4.42 11.32
CA ARG A 62 -5.52 -5.24 11.99
C ARG A 62 -6.96 -4.88 11.58
N GLY A 63 -7.10 -4.07 10.52
CA GLY A 63 -8.41 -3.78 9.94
C GLY A 63 -9.27 -2.82 10.76
N ILE A 64 -8.65 -1.79 11.35
CA ILE A 64 -9.41 -0.63 11.85
C ILE A 64 -10.31 -0.05 10.75
N GLN A 65 -11.49 0.45 11.14
CA GLN A 65 -12.43 1.08 10.21
C GLN A 65 -11.77 2.26 9.48
N PRO A 66 -11.97 2.41 8.16
CA PRO A 66 -11.34 3.48 7.37
C PRO A 66 -11.56 4.89 7.95
N GLU A 67 -12.78 5.20 8.37
CA GLU A 67 -13.14 6.53 8.89
C GLU A 67 -12.41 6.83 10.20
N GLN A 68 -12.25 5.81 11.05
CA GLN A 68 -11.51 5.92 12.31
C GLN A 68 -10.01 6.10 12.05
N LEU A 69 -9.45 5.37 11.08
CA LEU A 69 -8.05 5.51 10.69
C LEU A 69 -7.75 6.93 10.20
N TRP A 70 -8.53 7.41 9.22
CA TRP A 70 -8.37 8.75 8.64
C TRP A 70 -8.53 9.86 9.69
N SER A 71 -9.55 9.76 10.55
CA SER A 71 -9.76 10.72 11.63
C SER A 71 -8.56 10.76 12.60
N ALA A 72 -8.02 9.59 12.94
CA ALA A 72 -6.92 9.47 13.88
C ALA A 72 -5.58 9.96 13.29
N THR A 73 -5.28 9.67 12.01
CA THR A 73 -4.07 10.19 11.36
C THR A 73 -4.15 11.71 11.18
N GLY A 74 -5.32 12.25 10.81
CA GLY A 74 -5.52 13.70 10.74
C GLY A 74 -5.41 14.39 12.10
N ALA A 75 -5.86 13.74 13.19
CA ALA A 75 -5.65 14.22 14.55
C ALA A 75 -4.18 14.19 14.99
N LEU A 76 -3.43 13.18 14.52
CA LEU A 76 -2.00 13.06 14.76
C LEU A 76 -1.21 14.16 14.05
N VAL A 77 -1.54 14.49 12.79
CA VAL A 77 -0.95 15.63 12.07
C VAL A 77 -1.18 16.92 12.84
N ARG A 78 -2.41 17.20 13.28
CA ARG A 78 -2.73 18.40 14.07
C ARG A 78 -1.99 18.44 15.41
N SER A 79 -1.86 17.31 16.09
CA SER A 79 -1.09 17.20 17.35
C SER A 79 0.40 17.53 17.14
N ALA A 80 0.99 17.03 16.05
CA ALA A 80 2.37 17.36 15.67
C ALA A 80 2.54 18.85 15.34
N MET A 81 1.57 19.46 14.66
CA MET A 81 1.57 20.91 14.38
C MET A 81 1.46 21.75 15.67
N VAL A 82 0.62 21.35 16.63
CA VAL A 82 0.54 22.00 17.95
C VAL A 82 1.89 21.98 18.69
N MET A 83 2.66 20.91 18.51
CA MET A 83 4.02 20.77 19.04
C MET A 83 5.10 21.49 18.21
N GLY A 84 4.72 22.11 17.08
CA GLY A 84 5.61 22.84 16.18
C GLY A 84 6.53 21.94 15.35
N LEU A 85 6.15 20.69 15.07
CA LEU A 85 6.96 19.79 14.24
C LEU A 85 7.03 20.22 12.77
N ASN A 86 6.04 21.00 12.31
CA ASN A 86 5.99 21.56 10.96
C ASN A 86 6.98 22.73 10.74
N VAL A 87 7.52 23.29 11.82
CA VAL A 87 8.48 24.41 11.79
C VAL A 87 9.90 23.86 11.68
N ASP A 88 10.74 24.46 10.83
CA ASP A 88 12.15 24.07 10.71
C ASP A 88 12.86 24.18 12.07
N PRO A 89 13.42 23.09 12.61
CA PRO A 89 14.14 23.11 13.88
C PRO A 89 15.26 24.16 13.95
N ALA A 90 15.88 24.51 12.82
CA ALA A 90 16.93 25.53 12.77
C ALA A 90 16.44 26.93 13.20
N SER A 91 15.14 27.19 13.13
CA SER A 91 14.52 28.45 13.57
C SER A 91 14.17 28.47 15.07
N VAL A 92 14.26 27.32 15.75
CA VAL A 92 13.87 27.15 17.15
C VAL A 92 15.10 27.27 18.06
N LYS A 93 15.09 28.23 19.00
CA LYS A 93 16.18 28.41 19.95
C LYS A 93 16.19 27.30 21.01
N GLY A 94 17.38 26.79 21.36
CA GLY A 94 17.58 25.86 22.47
C GLY A 94 17.24 24.41 22.17
N ILE A 95 16.94 24.05 20.92
CA ILE A 95 16.78 22.65 20.52
C ILE A 95 18.15 22.00 20.31
N THR A 96 18.35 20.79 20.86
CA THR A 96 19.57 20.02 20.62
C THR A 96 19.58 19.46 19.20
N PRO A 97 20.76 19.18 18.61
CA PRO A 97 20.84 18.59 17.27
C PRO A 97 20.11 17.26 17.15
N TYR A 98 20.18 16.40 18.18
CA TYR A 98 19.41 15.15 18.25
C TYR A 98 17.90 15.40 18.19
N MET A 99 17.39 16.31 19.03
CA MET A 99 15.96 16.63 19.05
C MET A 99 15.49 17.25 17.74
N ALA A 100 16.32 18.07 17.09
CA ALA A 100 16.03 18.63 15.78
C ALA A 100 15.85 17.52 14.73
N GLU A 101 16.77 16.56 14.66
CA GLU A 101 16.68 15.43 13.72
C GLU A 101 15.50 14.51 14.05
N MET A 102 15.28 14.17 15.32
CA MET A 102 14.15 13.33 15.73
C MET A 102 12.79 13.98 15.40
N ARG A 103 12.68 15.31 15.49
CA ARG A 103 11.48 16.05 15.06
C ARG A 103 11.26 15.95 13.55
N ARG A 104 12.31 16.11 12.73
CA ARG A 104 12.19 15.97 11.26
C ARG A 104 11.75 14.57 10.87
N ARG A 105 12.40 13.55 11.44
CA ARG A 105 12.05 12.14 11.22
C ARG A 105 10.59 11.88 11.61
N LEU A 106 10.17 12.28 12.80
CA LEU A 106 8.80 12.04 13.23
C LEU A 106 7.77 12.80 12.38
N TRP A 107 8.06 14.05 12.01
CA TRP A 107 7.19 14.84 11.14
C TRP A 107 7.01 14.19 9.76
N ALA A 108 8.09 13.77 9.12
CA ALA A 108 8.05 13.06 7.85
C ALA A 108 7.23 11.76 7.94
N THR A 109 7.41 10.98 9.02
CA THR A 109 6.63 9.75 9.24
C THR A 109 5.14 10.04 9.42
N ILE A 110 4.78 11.04 10.23
CA ILE A 110 3.37 11.39 10.47
C ILE A 110 2.67 11.79 9.17
N LEU A 111 3.34 12.60 8.34
CA LEU A 111 2.79 12.99 7.05
C LEU A 111 2.67 11.82 6.07
N GLU A 112 3.65 10.92 6.04
CA GLU A 112 3.56 9.72 5.20
C GLU A 112 2.39 8.83 5.64
N VAL A 113 2.22 8.60 6.95
CA VAL A 113 1.12 7.80 7.49
C VAL A 113 -0.23 8.41 7.15
N ASP A 114 -0.39 9.73 7.28
CA ASP A 114 -1.64 10.42 6.92
C ASP A 114 -1.92 10.34 5.41
N LEU A 115 -0.90 10.55 4.57
CA LEU A 115 -1.02 10.39 3.12
C LEU A 115 -1.48 8.97 2.73
N GLN A 116 -0.86 7.92 3.30
CA GLN A 116 -1.26 6.54 3.03
C GLN A 116 -2.68 6.24 3.53
N ALA A 117 -3.05 6.74 4.73
CA ALA A 117 -4.39 6.56 5.29
C ALA A 117 -5.46 7.27 4.47
N SER A 118 -5.28 8.54 4.10
CA SER A 118 -6.19 9.30 3.24
C SER A 118 -6.45 8.59 1.91
N MET A 119 -5.39 8.07 1.26
CA MET A 119 -5.57 7.27 0.05
C MET A 119 -6.33 5.98 0.35
N PHE A 120 -5.94 5.22 1.38
CA PHE A 120 -6.61 3.96 1.70
C PHE A 120 -8.12 4.16 1.97
N CYS A 121 -8.49 5.26 2.62
CA CYS A 121 -9.85 5.56 3.02
C CYS A 121 -10.69 6.27 1.95
N GLY A 122 -10.11 6.75 0.85
CA GLY A 122 -10.84 7.61 -0.10
C GLY A 122 -11.26 8.93 0.55
N MET A 123 -10.33 9.56 1.27
CA MET A 123 -10.62 10.76 2.05
C MET A 123 -9.59 11.86 1.76
N PRO A 124 -9.97 13.15 1.86
CA PRO A 124 -9.02 14.25 1.66
C PRO A 124 -7.82 14.19 2.59
N LEU A 125 -6.69 14.69 2.12
CA LEU A 125 -5.48 14.84 2.92
C LEU A 125 -5.56 16.09 3.78
N VAL A 126 -4.93 16.04 4.96
CA VAL A 126 -4.47 17.26 5.60
C VAL A 126 -3.24 17.73 4.83
N ILE A 127 -3.30 18.90 4.19
CA ILE A 127 -2.17 19.47 3.44
C ILE A 127 -1.61 20.65 4.23
N PRO A 128 -0.57 20.46 5.06
CA PRO A 128 0.20 21.58 5.58
C PRO A 128 0.96 22.27 4.45
N GLU A 129 1.26 23.56 4.61
CA GLU A 129 2.28 24.21 3.78
C GLU A 129 3.64 23.57 4.09
N LEU A 130 4.15 22.76 3.16
CA LEU A 130 5.43 22.08 3.31
C LEU A 130 6.55 22.94 2.74
N ASN A 131 7.40 23.46 3.63
CA ASN A 131 8.71 23.97 3.25
C ASN A 131 9.69 22.79 3.18
N SER A 132 10.38 22.63 2.05
CA SER A 132 11.28 21.48 1.80
C SER A 132 12.36 21.31 2.87
N SER A 133 12.81 22.38 3.53
CA SER A 133 13.82 22.32 4.59
C SER A 133 13.32 21.75 5.93
N SER A 134 12.02 21.84 6.24
CA SER A 134 11.51 21.39 7.55
C SER A 134 11.17 19.90 7.60
N VAL A 135 11.04 19.24 6.45
CA VAL A 135 10.52 17.86 6.37
C VAL A 135 11.61 16.83 6.13
N ILE A 136 12.68 17.15 5.40
CA ILE A 136 13.65 16.15 4.95
C ILE A 136 14.66 15.83 6.08
N PRO A 137 14.73 14.59 6.57
CA PRO A 137 15.72 14.17 7.55
C PRO A 137 17.13 14.07 6.96
N SER A 138 18.12 13.89 7.83
CA SER A 138 19.52 13.66 7.43
C SER A 138 19.74 12.17 7.12
N ASN A 139 20.55 11.86 6.09
CA ASN A 139 20.92 10.50 5.72
C ASN A 139 22.06 10.00 6.64
N LEU A 140 21.70 9.36 7.75
CA LEU A 140 22.59 9.01 8.87
C LEU A 140 22.18 7.66 9.45
N ASP A 141 23.16 6.83 9.83
CA ASP A 141 22.89 5.63 10.62
C ASP A 141 22.49 6.03 12.04
N ASP A 142 21.58 5.27 12.65
CA ASP A 142 21.05 5.55 13.99
C ASP A 142 22.12 5.49 15.08
N THR A 143 23.17 4.72 14.84
CA THR A 143 24.29 4.54 15.78
C THR A 143 25.28 5.71 15.78
N GLN A 144 25.16 6.67 14.85
CA GLN A 144 26.13 7.76 14.69
C GLN A 144 25.87 8.96 15.61
N PHE A 145 24.69 9.06 16.22
CA PHE A 145 24.32 10.19 17.06
C PHE A 145 23.24 9.81 18.07
N ASP A 146 23.21 10.53 19.18
CA ASP A 146 22.35 10.28 20.33
C ASP A 146 21.99 11.58 21.06
N GLU A 147 21.29 11.47 22.20
CA GLU A 147 20.87 12.61 23.02
C GLU A 147 22.03 13.47 23.56
N SER A 148 23.24 12.90 23.65
CA SER A 148 24.44 13.59 24.13
C SER A 148 25.18 14.36 23.03
N SER A 149 24.78 14.16 21.77
CA SER A 149 25.46 14.73 20.61
C SER A 149 25.32 16.25 20.55
N THR A 150 26.45 16.95 20.56
CA THR A 150 26.51 18.42 20.49
C THR A 150 26.43 18.97 19.07
N ASN A 151 26.67 18.12 18.07
CA ASN A 151 26.50 18.41 16.64
C ASN A 151 25.99 17.14 15.93
N LEU A 152 25.27 17.32 14.81
CA LEU A 152 24.93 16.19 13.94
C LEU A 152 26.14 15.81 13.06
N PRO A 153 26.35 14.52 12.78
CA PRO A 153 27.27 14.10 11.74
C PRO A 153 26.87 14.67 10.38
N THR A 154 27.82 14.73 9.45
CA THR A 154 27.53 15.17 8.08
C THR A 154 26.64 14.13 7.40
N SER A 155 25.49 14.59 6.88
CA SER A 155 24.57 13.75 6.11
C SER A 155 25.28 13.07 4.94
N ARG A 156 25.13 11.75 4.80
CA ARG A 156 25.75 11.00 3.71
C ARG A 156 25.07 11.29 2.38
N PRO A 157 25.79 11.18 1.25
CA PRO A 157 25.18 11.26 -0.07
C PRO A 157 24.06 10.23 -0.26
N ILE A 158 23.05 10.55 -1.07
CA ILE A 158 21.86 9.68 -1.30
C ILE A 158 22.18 8.33 -1.96
N HIS A 159 23.38 8.14 -2.51
CA HIS A 159 23.82 6.87 -3.07
C HIS A 159 24.45 5.92 -2.03
N VAL A 160 24.56 6.36 -0.77
CA VAL A 160 25.07 5.55 0.34
C VAL A 160 23.91 5.11 1.21
N TYR A 161 23.73 3.79 1.36
CA TYR A 161 22.73 3.22 2.26
C TYR A 161 23.00 3.62 3.71
N THR A 162 21.93 3.99 4.42
CA THR A 162 21.90 4.19 5.87
C THR A 162 20.55 3.74 6.42
N ASP A 163 20.44 3.64 7.74
CA ASP A 163 19.19 3.35 8.43
C ASP A 163 18.05 4.32 8.08
N SER A 164 18.37 5.58 7.74
CA SER A 164 17.39 6.62 7.43
C SER A 164 17.17 6.87 5.93
N LEU A 165 17.95 6.26 5.03
CA LEU A 165 17.89 6.55 3.59
C LEU A 165 16.49 6.36 3.02
N TYR A 166 15.80 5.28 3.42
CA TYR A 166 14.41 5.01 3.07
C TYR A 166 13.50 6.21 3.36
N GLN A 167 13.59 6.73 4.58
CA GLN A 167 12.77 7.85 5.03
C GLN A 167 13.16 9.16 4.34
N VAL A 168 14.45 9.38 4.08
CA VAL A 168 14.94 10.55 3.35
C VAL A 168 14.34 10.62 1.94
N VAL A 169 14.33 9.49 1.22
CA VAL A 169 13.76 9.43 -0.14
C VAL A 169 12.24 9.64 -0.13
N LEU A 170 11.52 9.03 0.82
CA LEU A 170 10.07 9.29 0.97
C LEU A 170 9.79 10.75 1.29
N ALA A 171 10.49 11.33 2.25
CA ALA A 171 10.31 12.73 2.66
C ALA A 171 10.62 13.70 1.53
N ALA A 172 11.67 13.44 0.74
CA ALA A 172 12.04 14.29 -0.39
C ALA A 172 10.99 14.29 -1.52
N SER A 173 10.34 13.15 -1.76
CA SER A 173 9.28 13.02 -2.79
C SER A 173 7.89 13.44 -2.31
N LEU A 174 7.68 13.53 -0.99
CA LEU A 174 6.39 13.77 -0.37
C LEU A 174 5.65 15.01 -0.90
N PRO A 175 6.28 16.20 -1.07
CA PRO A 175 5.57 17.37 -1.58
C PRO A 175 4.99 17.17 -2.97
N GLN A 176 5.69 16.47 -3.87
CA GLN A 176 5.19 16.20 -5.23
C GLN A 176 4.05 15.18 -5.20
N ARG A 177 4.17 14.13 -4.36
CA ARG A 177 3.10 13.12 -4.19
C ARG A 177 1.82 13.72 -3.61
N MET A 178 1.94 14.57 -2.59
CA MET A 178 0.78 15.29 -2.03
C MET A 178 0.18 16.28 -3.04
N LYS A 179 1.03 16.98 -3.81
CA LYS A 179 0.53 17.90 -4.85
C LYS A 179 -0.20 17.16 -5.97
N ALA A 180 0.32 16.00 -6.39
CA ALA A 180 -0.34 15.12 -7.35
C ALA A 180 -1.73 14.71 -6.88
N LEU A 181 -1.88 14.24 -5.64
CA LEU A 181 -3.18 13.86 -5.08
C LEU A 181 -4.11 15.05 -4.80
N SER A 182 -3.58 16.25 -4.57
CA SER A 182 -4.44 17.43 -4.39
C SER A 182 -5.31 17.72 -5.62
N VAL A 183 -4.89 17.27 -6.82
CA VAL A 183 -5.67 17.43 -8.06
C VAL A 183 -7.04 16.78 -7.95
N ILE A 184 -7.11 15.58 -7.37
CA ILE A 184 -8.35 14.79 -7.29
C ILE A 184 -9.24 15.16 -6.11
N GLN A 185 -8.77 16.06 -5.23
CA GLN A 185 -9.61 16.64 -4.17
C GLN A 185 -10.53 17.75 -4.69
N HIS A 186 -10.33 18.22 -5.92
CA HIS A 186 -11.20 19.19 -6.56
C HIS A 186 -12.40 18.50 -7.21
N THR A 187 -13.57 19.15 -7.18
CA THR A 187 -14.85 18.58 -7.67
C THR A 187 -14.79 18.14 -9.13
N THR A 188 -13.93 18.77 -9.93
CA THR A 188 -13.65 18.40 -11.32
C THR A 188 -12.14 18.40 -11.55
N PRO A 189 -11.45 17.25 -11.42
CA PRO A 189 -10.01 17.20 -11.64
C PRO A 189 -9.71 17.43 -13.12
N ASP A 190 -8.74 18.29 -13.39
CA ASP A 190 -8.26 18.55 -14.75
C ASP A 190 -7.18 17.53 -15.14
N ILE A 191 -7.37 16.86 -16.28
CA ILE A 191 -6.44 15.81 -16.75
C ILE A 191 -5.05 16.38 -17.04
N GLN A 192 -4.92 17.61 -17.53
CA GLN A 192 -3.62 18.19 -17.86
C GLN A 192 -2.84 18.53 -16.59
N ASP A 193 -3.49 19.13 -15.60
CA ASP A 193 -2.89 19.35 -14.28
C ASP A 193 -2.55 18.02 -13.60
N GLY A 194 -3.42 17.02 -13.72
CA GLY A 194 -3.18 15.65 -13.30
C GLY A 194 -1.88 15.07 -13.86
N LEU A 195 -1.73 15.07 -15.19
CA LEU A 195 -0.49 14.63 -15.85
C LEU A 195 0.71 15.47 -15.44
N LYS A 196 0.56 16.79 -15.36
CA LYS A 196 1.65 17.71 -14.99
C LYS A 196 2.19 17.43 -13.60
N PHE A 197 1.33 17.20 -12.61
CA PHE A 197 1.77 16.90 -11.25
C PHE A 197 2.14 15.43 -11.07
N GLY A 198 1.46 14.51 -11.77
CA GLY A 198 1.81 13.09 -11.84
C GLY A 198 3.22 12.86 -12.35
N ARG A 199 3.58 13.45 -13.51
CA ARG A 199 4.94 13.35 -14.09
C ARG A 199 6.04 13.86 -13.15
N LYS A 200 5.75 14.88 -12.31
CA LYS A 200 6.70 15.35 -11.29
C LYS A 200 6.89 14.33 -10.16
N ALA A 201 5.83 13.65 -9.75
CA ALA A 201 5.92 12.58 -8.77
C ALA A 201 6.61 11.33 -9.36
N GLU A 202 6.40 11.02 -10.64
CA GLU A 202 7.15 9.99 -11.38
C GLU A 202 8.62 10.32 -11.51
N GLU A 203 8.96 11.58 -11.75
CA GLU A 203 10.35 12.02 -11.77
C GLU A 203 11.04 11.77 -10.42
N CYS A 204 10.33 11.91 -9.29
CA CYS A 204 10.86 11.50 -8.00
C CYS A 204 11.11 9.98 -7.94
N LEU A 205 10.20 9.17 -8.48
CA LEU A 205 10.33 7.71 -8.52
C LEU A 205 11.52 7.28 -9.39
N SER A 206 11.73 7.90 -10.54
CA SER A 206 12.85 7.59 -11.45
C SER A 206 14.20 8.07 -10.93
N ARG A 207 14.23 9.14 -10.11
CA ARG A 207 15.43 9.66 -9.45
C ARG A 207 15.79 8.95 -8.14
N LYS A 208 15.01 7.93 -7.73
CA LYS A 208 15.32 7.11 -6.56
C LYS A 208 16.75 6.53 -6.68
N PRO A 209 17.57 6.57 -5.62
CA PRO A 209 18.94 6.07 -5.70
C PRO A 209 18.99 4.57 -5.98
N GLN A 210 19.99 4.12 -6.75
CA GLN A 210 20.13 2.72 -7.16
C GLN A 210 20.21 1.77 -5.96
N VAL A 211 20.84 2.19 -4.86
CA VAL A 211 20.94 1.40 -3.62
C VAL A 211 19.57 1.08 -2.99
N MET A 212 18.52 1.79 -3.39
CA MET A 212 17.12 1.55 -2.99
C MET A 212 16.25 0.93 -4.11
N SER A 213 16.86 0.50 -5.20
CA SER A 213 16.18 -0.16 -6.32
C SER A 213 16.00 -1.65 -6.08
N LEU A 214 15.01 -2.25 -6.75
CA LEU A 214 14.62 -3.65 -6.59
C LEU A 214 15.40 -4.62 -7.50
N CYS A 215 16.12 -4.13 -8.54
CA CYS A 215 16.82 -4.96 -9.53
C CYS A 215 18.27 -4.50 -9.84
N ASP A 216 19.07 -5.50 -10.27
CA ASP A 216 20.36 -5.50 -10.99
C ASP A 216 21.69 -5.34 -10.23
N THR A 217 21.82 -5.94 -9.05
CA THR A 217 23.12 -6.48 -8.61
C THR A 217 22.95 -7.97 -8.34
N ASP A 218 23.93 -8.81 -8.73
CA ASP A 218 23.99 -10.26 -8.42
C ASP A 218 23.91 -10.57 -6.91
N GLU A 219 23.89 -9.55 -6.06
CA GLU A 219 23.68 -9.64 -4.62
C GLU A 219 22.20 -9.39 -4.31
N ALA A 220 21.49 -10.47 -3.97
CA ALA A 220 20.17 -10.43 -3.36
C ALA A 220 20.15 -9.53 -2.11
N PRO A 221 18.98 -9.00 -1.68
CA PRO A 221 18.90 -8.19 -0.46
C PRO A 221 19.58 -8.91 0.72
N CYS A 222 20.54 -8.24 1.38
CA CYS A 222 21.34 -8.87 2.42
C CYS A 222 20.53 -9.29 3.65
N ASP A 223 19.38 -8.65 3.88
CA ASP A 223 18.49 -8.91 5.00
C ASP A 223 17.04 -8.50 4.66
N SER A 224 16.10 -9.03 5.46
CA SER A 224 14.68 -8.78 5.26
C SER A 224 14.21 -7.33 5.52
N GLY A 225 14.89 -6.57 6.37
CA GLY A 225 14.60 -5.15 6.58
C GLY A 225 14.90 -4.35 5.32
N SER A 226 16.04 -4.60 4.69
CA SER A 226 16.41 -4.00 3.41
C SER A 226 15.42 -4.33 2.29
N LEU A 227 14.94 -5.58 2.21
CA LEU A 227 13.90 -5.99 1.27
C LEU A 227 12.59 -5.19 1.48
N ILE A 228 12.11 -5.11 2.74
CA ILE A 228 10.89 -4.37 3.08
C ILE A 228 11.04 -2.90 2.70
N HIS A 229 12.16 -2.25 3.07
CA HIS A 229 12.40 -0.85 2.72
C HIS A 229 12.36 -0.61 1.20
N ARG A 230 12.99 -1.46 0.39
CA ARG A 230 13.01 -1.27 -1.07
C ARG A 230 11.62 -1.42 -1.70
N VAL A 231 10.88 -2.45 -1.28
CA VAL A 231 9.54 -2.74 -1.82
C VAL A 231 8.54 -1.66 -1.39
N PHE A 232 8.49 -1.33 -0.11
CA PHE A 232 7.53 -0.36 0.41
C PHE A 232 7.85 1.08 -0.05
N LEU A 233 9.11 1.41 -0.30
CA LEU A 233 9.48 2.71 -0.87
C LEU A 233 8.86 2.86 -2.25
N ASP A 234 9.09 1.86 -3.10
CA ASP A 234 8.57 1.87 -4.47
C ASP A 234 7.03 1.87 -4.47
N LEU A 235 6.42 1.04 -3.61
CA LEU A 235 4.97 0.97 -3.44
C LEU A 235 4.37 2.31 -2.98
N TYR A 236 4.93 2.94 -1.94
CA TYR A 236 4.42 4.20 -1.38
C TYR A 236 4.60 5.38 -2.34
N MET A 237 5.56 5.31 -3.25
CA MET A 237 5.73 6.29 -4.32
C MET A 237 4.78 6.06 -5.49
N ARG A 238 4.44 4.81 -5.82
CA ARG A 238 3.47 4.46 -6.88
C ARG A 238 2.02 4.64 -6.48
N ARG A 239 1.65 4.40 -5.23
CA ARG A 239 0.27 4.52 -4.73
C ARG A 239 -0.38 5.87 -5.09
N PRO A 240 0.23 7.03 -4.78
CA PRO A 240 -0.32 8.33 -5.17
C PRO A 240 -0.54 8.49 -6.67
N LEU A 241 0.38 7.97 -7.49
CA LEU A 241 0.31 8.03 -8.94
C LEU A 241 -0.86 7.20 -9.48
N ILE A 242 -0.96 5.94 -9.06
CA ILE A 242 -2.06 5.05 -9.46
C ILE A 242 -3.41 5.65 -9.07
N ARG A 243 -3.53 6.17 -7.83
CA ARG A 243 -4.79 6.78 -7.37
C ARG A 243 -5.15 8.03 -8.16
N LEU A 244 -4.18 8.90 -8.44
CA LEU A 244 -4.38 10.06 -9.30
C LEU A 244 -4.85 9.64 -10.70
N TYR A 245 -4.12 8.73 -11.35
CA TYR A 245 -4.37 8.37 -12.74
C TYR A 245 -5.66 7.60 -12.92
N MET A 246 -5.96 6.64 -12.04
CA MET A 246 -7.23 5.91 -12.05
C MET A 246 -8.42 6.88 -11.89
N ALA A 247 -8.34 7.84 -10.96
CA ALA A 247 -9.40 8.84 -10.79
C ALA A 247 -9.61 9.70 -12.04
N LEU A 248 -8.55 10.01 -12.80
CA LEU A 248 -8.64 10.76 -14.05
C LEU A 248 -9.17 9.92 -15.21
N ILE A 249 -8.75 8.65 -15.30
CA ILE A 249 -9.20 7.69 -16.32
C ILE A 249 -10.70 7.40 -16.19
N HIS A 250 -11.18 7.24 -14.96
CA HIS A 250 -12.60 6.99 -14.69
C HIS A 250 -13.40 8.28 -14.42
N GLY A 251 -12.75 9.45 -14.53
CA GLY A 251 -13.35 10.74 -14.26
C GLY A 251 -14.26 11.26 -15.39
N PRO A 252 -15.07 12.29 -15.12
CA PRO A 252 -16.03 12.82 -16.09
C PRO A 252 -15.35 13.40 -17.35
N GLN A 253 -14.11 13.88 -17.23
CA GLN A 253 -13.35 14.42 -18.36
C GLN A 253 -12.84 13.35 -19.34
N ALA A 254 -12.84 12.06 -18.97
CA ALA A 254 -12.34 10.97 -19.81
C ALA A 254 -13.20 10.72 -21.07
N GLN A 255 -14.49 11.07 -21.01
CA GLN A 255 -15.42 10.91 -22.14
C GLN A 255 -15.15 11.92 -23.27
N ASN A 256 -14.40 12.99 -23.00
CA ASN A 256 -14.09 14.00 -24.02
C ASN A 256 -13.11 13.43 -25.05
N ALA A 257 -13.50 13.44 -26.32
CA ALA A 257 -12.67 12.95 -27.42
C ALA A 257 -11.30 13.65 -27.52
N ALA A 258 -11.20 14.92 -27.10
CA ALA A 258 -9.94 15.67 -27.07
C ALA A 258 -8.93 15.11 -26.05
N ASN A 259 -9.41 14.42 -25.01
CA ASN A 259 -8.57 13.88 -23.93
C ASN A 259 -8.11 12.44 -24.18
N LYS A 260 -8.60 11.77 -25.23
CA LYS A 260 -8.20 10.38 -25.57
C LYS A 260 -6.69 10.10 -25.54
N PRO A 261 -5.80 10.94 -26.14
CA PRO A 261 -4.37 10.67 -26.08
C PRO A 261 -3.79 10.80 -24.67
N LEU A 262 -4.34 11.71 -23.85
CA LEU A 262 -3.93 11.91 -22.46
C LEU A 262 -4.38 10.72 -21.59
N ILE A 263 -5.59 10.21 -21.82
CA ILE A 263 -6.09 9.00 -21.16
C ILE A 263 -5.21 7.79 -21.50
N ALA A 264 -4.83 7.61 -22.77
CA ALA A 264 -3.95 6.53 -23.18
C ALA A 264 -2.57 6.60 -22.50
N GLU A 265 -2.03 7.80 -22.28
CA GLU A 265 -0.79 8.00 -21.51
C GLU A 265 -0.97 7.59 -20.04
N LEU A 266 -2.06 8.01 -19.40
CA LEU A 266 -2.38 7.63 -18.02
C LEU A 266 -2.54 6.10 -17.87
N GLU A 267 -3.25 5.46 -18.80
CA GLU A 267 -3.45 4.01 -18.82
C GLU A 267 -2.11 3.27 -18.94
N GLN A 268 -1.20 3.76 -19.79
CA GLN A 268 0.14 3.22 -19.91
C GLN A 268 0.92 3.31 -18.59
N HIS A 269 0.91 4.47 -17.93
CA HIS A 269 1.62 4.67 -16.67
C HIS A 269 1.07 3.77 -15.55
N CYS A 270 -0.26 3.60 -15.49
CA CYS A 270 -0.91 2.65 -14.60
C CYS A 270 -0.49 1.21 -14.90
N LEU A 271 -0.51 0.79 -16.17
CA LEU A 271 -0.12 -0.55 -16.57
C LEU A 271 1.34 -0.87 -16.21
N GLU A 272 2.27 0.07 -16.44
CA GLU A 272 3.67 -0.07 -16.06
C GLU A 272 3.83 -0.22 -14.54
N SER A 273 3.15 0.61 -13.76
CA SER A 273 3.20 0.50 -12.30
C SER A 273 2.55 -0.79 -11.77
N SER A 274 1.43 -1.21 -12.37
CA SER A 274 0.74 -2.45 -12.01
C SER A 274 1.62 -3.68 -12.26
N ARG A 275 2.35 -3.74 -13.38
CA ARG A 275 3.32 -4.83 -13.63
C ARG A 275 4.40 -4.90 -12.56
N VAL A 276 4.96 -3.75 -12.18
CA VAL A 276 5.99 -3.70 -11.13
C VAL A 276 5.42 -4.15 -9.78
N ILE A 277 4.22 -3.71 -9.40
CA ILE A 277 3.57 -4.12 -8.15
C ILE A 277 3.37 -5.64 -8.08
N LEU A 278 2.89 -6.26 -9.17
CA LEU A 278 2.70 -7.71 -9.20
C LEU A 278 4.03 -8.47 -9.11
N SER A 279 5.11 -7.93 -9.68
CA SER A 279 6.45 -8.55 -9.59
C SER A 279 6.99 -8.64 -8.15
N TYR A 280 6.50 -7.82 -7.22
CA TYR A 280 6.92 -7.92 -5.81
C TYR A 280 6.53 -9.25 -5.19
N GLN A 281 5.46 -9.89 -5.67
CA GLN A 281 5.00 -11.16 -5.14
C GLN A 281 6.07 -12.26 -5.25
N ASP A 282 6.92 -12.19 -6.28
CA ASP A 282 8.03 -13.12 -6.49
C ASP A 282 9.06 -13.08 -5.34
N LEU A 283 9.30 -11.87 -4.81
CA LEU A 283 10.21 -11.62 -3.67
C LEU A 283 9.63 -12.10 -2.33
N TYR A 284 8.31 -12.26 -2.26
CA TYR A 284 7.60 -12.70 -1.06
C TYR A 284 7.11 -14.15 -1.16
N THR A 285 7.64 -14.96 -2.08
CA THR A 285 7.44 -16.41 -2.02
C THR A 285 8.16 -17.00 -0.80
N ILE A 286 7.65 -18.10 -0.23
CA ILE A 286 8.30 -18.74 0.93
C ILE A 286 9.76 -19.11 0.64
N PRO A 287 10.11 -19.69 -0.53
CA PRO A 287 11.51 -19.95 -0.87
C PRO A 287 12.37 -18.69 -0.95
N ALA A 288 11.87 -17.59 -1.54
CA ALA A 288 12.61 -16.34 -1.63
C ALA A 288 12.86 -15.72 -0.24
N LEU A 289 11.83 -15.71 0.62
CA LEU A 289 11.93 -15.16 1.97
C LEU A 289 12.84 -16.00 2.88
N ALA A 290 12.87 -17.32 2.70
CA ALA A 290 13.77 -18.20 3.46
C ALA A 290 15.26 -17.86 3.27
N ALA A 291 15.63 -17.14 2.20
CA ALA A 291 16.99 -16.67 1.99
C ALA A 291 17.36 -15.41 2.80
N VAL A 292 16.37 -14.66 3.31
CA VAL A 292 16.59 -13.33 3.93
C VAL A 292 15.98 -13.18 5.34
N THR A 293 15.18 -14.17 5.79
CA THR A 293 14.54 -14.15 7.11
C THR A 293 14.37 -15.54 7.71
N THR A 294 14.42 -15.58 9.05
CA THR A 294 14.07 -16.74 9.90
C THR A 294 12.57 -16.97 10.01
N SER A 295 11.73 -15.98 9.69
CA SER A 295 10.27 -16.04 9.78
C SER A 295 9.54 -15.74 8.45
N PRO A 296 9.73 -16.54 7.38
CA PRO A 296 9.16 -16.31 6.05
C PRO A 296 7.65 -16.06 6.04
N TRP A 297 6.88 -16.87 6.78
CA TRP A 297 5.42 -16.74 6.85
C TRP A 297 4.96 -15.42 7.45
N ALA A 298 5.66 -14.92 8.48
CA ALA A 298 5.31 -13.65 9.10
C ALA A 298 5.50 -12.48 8.13
N GLN A 299 6.59 -12.49 7.36
CA GLN A 299 6.88 -11.45 6.36
C GLN A 299 5.96 -11.54 5.15
N GLN A 300 5.67 -12.74 4.67
CA GLN A 300 4.68 -12.94 3.60
C GLN A 300 3.30 -12.45 4.05
N ASN A 301 2.87 -12.80 5.27
CA ASN A 301 1.61 -12.32 5.83
C ASN A 301 1.59 -10.80 5.98
N PHE A 302 2.69 -10.19 6.42
CA PHE A 302 2.80 -8.73 6.48
C PHE A 302 2.61 -8.09 5.10
N PHE A 303 3.34 -8.56 4.07
CA PHE A 303 3.22 -8.06 2.71
C PHE A 303 1.79 -8.13 2.18
N TYR A 304 1.15 -9.29 2.27
CA TYR A 304 -0.22 -9.44 1.75
C TYR A 304 -1.27 -8.69 2.56
N ASN A 305 -1.08 -8.48 3.87
CA ASN A 305 -1.97 -7.60 4.63
C ASN A 305 -1.80 -6.14 4.23
N ALA A 306 -0.55 -5.69 4.04
CA ALA A 306 -0.26 -4.29 3.76
C ALA A 306 -0.49 -3.90 2.29
N CYS A 307 -0.39 -4.86 1.36
CA CYS A 307 -0.44 -4.64 -0.09
C CYS A 307 -1.66 -5.31 -0.76
N LYS A 308 -2.61 -5.84 0.03
CA LYS A 308 -3.78 -6.59 -0.48
C LYS A 308 -4.45 -5.88 -1.64
N MET A 309 -4.84 -4.62 -1.41
CA MET A 309 -5.55 -3.81 -2.40
C MET A 309 -4.65 -3.49 -3.59
N ASP A 310 -3.37 -3.19 -3.38
CA ASP A 310 -2.45 -2.86 -4.47
C ASP A 310 -2.29 -4.03 -5.46
N VAL A 311 -2.14 -5.26 -4.95
CA VAL A 311 -2.03 -6.47 -5.77
C VAL A 311 -3.31 -6.72 -6.57
N LEU A 312 -4.48 -6.60 -5.93
CA LEU A 312 -5.76 -6.80 -6.61
C LEU A 312 -6.00 -5.75 -7.68
N TRP A 313 -5.81 -4.47 -7.36
CA TRP A 313 -5.95 -3.38 -8.34
C TRP A 313 -5.00 -3.52 -9.51
N ALA A 314 -3.74 -3.87 -9.25
CA ALA A 314 -2.76 -4.10 -10.31
C ALA A 314 -3.18 -5.23 -11.24
N ALA A 315 -3.66 -6.36 -10.70
CA ALA A 315 -4.16 -7.47 -11.51
C ALA A 315 -5.41 -7.08 -12.32
N LEU A 316 -6.30 -6.27 -11.77
CA LEU A 316 -7.46 -5.73 -12.49
C LEU A 316 -7.07 -4.79 -13.63
N THR A 317 -6.06 -3.93 -13.43
CA THR A 317 -5.49 -3.10 -14.51
C THR A 317 -5.00 -3.96 -15.67
N LEU A 318 -4.32 -5.08 -15.38
CA LEU A 318 -3.88 -6.02 -16.40
C LEU A 318 -5.07 -6.69 -17.11
N CYS A 319 -6.13 -7.08 -16.39
CA CYS A 319 -7.36 -7.59 -16.99
C CYS A 319 -8.02 -6.58 -17.94
N GLN A 320 -8.02 -5.29 -17.58
CA GLN A 320 -8.53 -4.23 -18.44
C GLN A 320 -7.68 -4.08 -19.71
N GLU A 321 -6.35 -4.11 -19.59
CA GLU A 321 -5.46 -4.10 -20.77
C GLU A 321 -5.66 -5.34 -21.66
N ILE A 322 -5.90 -6.52 -21.08
CA ILE A 322 -6.21 -7.75 -21.85
C ILE A 322 -7.47 -7.53 -22.70
N ARG A 323 -8.53 -6.96 -22.11
CA ARG A 323 -9.77 -6.63 -22.84
C ARG A 323 -9.48 -5.68 -24.01
N GLN A 324 -8.76 -4.59 -23.76
CA GLN A 324 -8.39 -3.62 -24.79
C GLN A 324 -7.53 -4.25 -25.90
N CYS A 325 -6.61 -5.15 -25.54
CA CYS A 325 -5.80 -5.88 -26.50
C CYS A 325 -6.64 -6.74 -27.46
N TYR A 326 -7.69 -7.41 -26.95
CA TYR A 326 -8.62 -8.15 -27.79
C TYR A 326 -9.43 -7.24 -28.70
N GLU A 327 -9.97 -6.14 -28.17
CA GLU A 327 -10.75 -5.16 -28.95
C GLU A 327 -9.93 -4.53 -30.09
N LEU A 328 -8.65 -4.27 -29.85
CA LEU A 328 -7.71 -3.66 -30.82
C LEU A 328 -6.93 -4.68 -31.65
N ASN A 329 -7.18 -5.98 -31.50
CA ASN A 329 -6.43 -7.06 -32.16
C ASN A 329 -4.90 -6.94 -32.00
N LYS A 330 -4.42 -6.61 -30.78
CA LYS A 330 -3.00 -6.55 -30.45
C LYS A 330 -2.33 -7.94 -30.53
N PRO A 331 -0.99 -8.03 -30.61
CA PRO A 331 -0.28 -9.31 -30.73
C PRO A 331 -0.63 -10.31 -29.63
N LYS A 332 -0.89 -11.57 -30.01
CA LYS A 332 -1.24 -12.65 -29.08
C LYS A 332 -0.19 -12.89 -28.00
N ALA A 333 1.10 -12.68 -28.30
CA ALA A 333 2.18 -12.82 -27.33
C ALA A 333 2.00 -11.87 -26.14
N LEU A 334 1.69 -10.59 -26.41
CA LEU A 334 1.44 -9.59 -25.37
C LEU A 334 0.25 -9.99 -24.48
N ILE A 335 -0.85 -10.46 -25.08
CA ILE A 335 -2.04 -10.92 -24.35
C ILE A 335 -1.67 -12.10 -23.44
N LEU A 336 -0.91 -13.07 -23.96
CA LEU A 336 -0.49 -14.25 -23.20
C LEU A 336 0.39 -13.88 -22.00
N ASP A 337 1.29 -12.91 -22.15
CA ASP A 337 2.15 -12.47 -21.05
C ASP A 337 1.35 -11.74 -19.95
N LEU A 338 0.36 -10.93 -20.33
CA LEU A 338 -0.56 -10.30 -19.37
C LEU A 338 -1.41 -11.34 -18.63
N VAL A 339 -1.98 -12.30 -19.37
CA VAL A 339 -2.76 -13.41 -18.79
C VAL A 339 -1.90 -14.18 -17.79
N ARG A 340 -0.67 -14.55 -18.17
CA ARG A 340 0.25 -15.30 -17.30
C ARG A 340 0.55 -14.55 -16.01
N ALA A 341 0.72 -13.23 -16.06
CA ALA A 341 0.95 -12.43 -14.86
C ALA A 341 -0.25 -12.50 -13.90
N VAL A 342 -1.48 -12.37 -14.40
CA VAL A 342 -2.71 -12.49 -13.59
C VAL A 342 -2.89 -13.91 -13.04
N GLU A 343 -2.65 -14.95 -13.86
CA GLU A 343 -2.70 -16.36 -13.42
C GLU A 343 -1.67 -16.65 -12.32
N THR A 344 -0.49 -16.05 -12.42
CA THR A 344 0.57 -16.15 -11.41
C THR A 344 0.12 -15.50 -10.11
N THR A 345 -0.47 -14.30 -10.16
CA THR A 345 -1.07 -13.65 -8.99
C THR A 345 -2.16 -14.50 -8.34
N ILE A 346 -3.08 -15.08 -9.12
CA ILE A 346 -4.12 -16.00 -8.63
C ILE A 346 -3.48 -17.19 -7.93
N SER A 347 -2.47 -17.81 -8.53
CA SER A 347 -1.76 -18.96 -7.97
C SER A 347 -1.09 -18.62 -6.64
N TYR A 348 -0.45 -17.45 -6.54
CA TYR A 348 0.13 -16.99 -5.28
C TYR A 348 -0.91 -16.75 -4.18
N LEU A 349 -2.12 -16.27 -4.54
CA LEU A 349 -3.21 -16.11 -3.57
C LEU A 349 -3.77 -17.48 -3.13
N ILE A 350 -3.91 -18.45 -4.05
CA ILE A 350 -4.34 -19.82 -3.74
C ILE A 350 -3.36 -20.50 -2.77
N ASN A 351 -2.05 -20.38 -3.01
CA ASN A 351 -1.01 -20.96 -2.15
C ASN A 351 -0.98 -20.40 -0.72
N ARG A 352 -1.78 -19.36 -0.45
CA ARG A 352 -1.87 -18.67 0.84
C ARG A 352 -3.21 -18.85 1.54
N ILE A 353 -4.09 -19.71 1.03
CA ILE A 353 -5.32 -20.08 1.73
C ILE A 353 -4.96 -20.53 3.16
N GLU A 354 -5.79 -20.17 4.15
CA GLU A 354 -5.55 -20.27 5.61
C GLU A 354 -4.62 -19.23 6.23
N GLN A 355 -3.84 -18.51 5.44
CA GLN A 355 -2.93 -17.50 5.97
C GLN A 355 -3.64 -16.17 6.23
N LYS A 356 -3.16 -15.42 7.21
CA LYS A 356 -3.69 -14.08 7.52
C LYS A 356 -3.59 -13.19 6.28
N GLY A 357 -4.70 -12.57 5.92
CA GLY A 357 -4.80 -11.67 4.75
C GLY A 357 -5.22 -12.37 3.46
N SER A 358 -5.38 -13.70 3.45
CA SER A 358 -6.00 -14.42 2.35
C SER A 358 -7.51 -14.31 2.42
N ASP A 359 -8.16 -14.14 1.27
CA ASP A 359 -9.60 -14.06 1.14
C ASP A 359 -10.02 -14.79 -0.13
N LEU A 360 -10.89 -15.78 0.03
CA LEU A 360 -11.36 -16.62 -1.07
C LEU A 360 -12.17 -15.81 -2.10
N LYS A 361 -12.83 -14.74 -1.66
CA LYS A 361 -13.61 -13.87 -2.55
C LYS A 361 -12.71 -13.21 -3.59
N ASP A 362 -11.55 -12.72 -3.17
CA ASP A 362 -10.60 -12.06 -4.06
C ASP A 362 -10.04 -13.01 -5.12
N ILE A 363 -9.76 -14.27 -4.72
CA ILE A 363 -9.26 -15.32 -5.63
C ILE A 363 -10.30 -15.64 -6.69
N VAL A 364 -11.53 -15.96 -6.26
CA VAL A 364 -12.62 -16.34 -7.16
C VAL A 364 -13.00 -15.17 -8.04
N PHE A 365 -13.06 -13.97 -7.48
CA PHE A 365 -13.33 -12.74 -8.23
C PHE A 365 -12.30 -12.50 -9.33
N LEU A 366 -11.01 -12.52 -9.01
CA LEU A 366 -9.96 -12.28 -9.99
C LEU A 366 -9.95 -13.34 -11.09
N ALA A 367 -10.17 -14.62 -10.74
CA ALA A 367 -10.29 -15.71 -11.71
C ALA A 367 -11.50 -15.52 -12.65
N LEU A 368 -12.63 -15.07 -12.12
CA LEU A 368 -13.83 -14.77 -12.91
C LEU A 368 -13.60 -13.58 -13.85
N VAL A 369 -12.98 -12.50 -13.37
CA VAL A 369 -12.66 -11.33 -14.20
C VAL A 369 -11.71 -11.72 -15.33
N LEU A 370 -10.65 -12.49 -15.04
CA LEU A 370 -9.71 -12.98 -16.05
C LEU A 370 -10.43 -13.81 -17.13
N GLN A 371 -11.25 -14.78 -16.72
CA GLN A 371 -12.02 -15.60 -17.66
C GLN A 371 -13.00 -14.76 -18.48
N SER A 372 -13.61 -13.76 -17.86
CA SER A 372 -14.58 -12.87 -18.47
C SER A 372 -13.98 -12.01 -19.59
N VAL A 373 -12.75 -11.53 -19.43
CA VAL A 373 -12.05 -10.73 -20.46
C VAL A 373 -11.47 -11.60 -21.59
N GLN A 374 -11.24 -12.89 -21.34
CA GLN A 374 -10.80 -13.86 -22.36
C GLN A 374 -11.97 -14.41 -23.19
N THR A 375 -13.19 -14.35 -22.67
CA THR A 375 -14.39 -14.86 -23.33
C THR A 375 -15.06 -13.71 -24.11
N PRO A 376 -15.48 -13.91 -25.37
CA PRO A 376 -16.25 -12.89 -26.09
C PRO A 376 -17.56 -12.54 -25.36
N PRO A 377 -18.01 -11.27 -25.35
CA PRO A 377 -19.28 -10.88 -24.74
C PRO A 377 -20.49 -11.58 -25.38
N THR A 378 -20.39 -11.90 -26.67
CA THR A 378 -21.46 -12.51 -27.48
C THR A 378 -21.54 -14.03 -27.36
N ALA A 379 -20.67 -14.65 -26.56
CA ALA A 379 -20.65 -16.11 -26.39
C ALA A 379 -21.88 -16.57 -25.59
N LEU A 380 -22.74 -17.39 -26.22
CA LEU A 380 -23.99 -17.90 -25.63
C LEU A 380 -23.77 -18.76 -24.37
N ASP A 381 -22.59 -19.38 -24.28
CA ASP A 381 -22.14 -20.23 -23.18
C ASP A 381 -21.35 -19.47 -22.11
N ARG A 382 -21.17 -18.14 -22.24
CA ARG A 382 -20.43 -17.30 -21.28
C ARG A 382 -20.87 -17.52 -19.81
N PRO A 383 -22.17 -17.56 -19.45
CA PRO A 383 -22.57 -17.83 -18.07
C PRO A 383 -22.13 -19.21 -17.58
N GLN A 384 -22.16 -20.22 -18.45
CA GLN A 384 -21.76 -21.59 -18.13
C GLN A 384 -20.24 -21.70 -17.93
N ILE A 385 -19.46 -21.04 -18.80
CA ILE A 385 -17.99 -20.95 -18.68
C ILE A 385 -17.59 -20.30 -17.36
N LEU A 386 -18.22 -19.17 -17.01
CA LEU A 386 -17.93 -18.46 -15.76
C LEU A 386 -18.34 -19.29 -14.54
N GLN A 387 -19.50 -19.95 -14.59
CA GLN A 387 -19.92 -20.87 -13.53
C GLN A 387 -18.93 -22.03 -13.34
N GLN A 388 -18.44 -22.61 -14.44
CA GLN A 388 -17.45 -23.69 -14.39
C GLN A 388 -16.10 -23.19 -13.86
N THR A 389 -15.72 -21.96 -14.19
CA THR A 389 -14.49 -21.31 -13.69
C THR A 389 -14.54 -21.09 -12.19
N ALA A 390 -15.65 -20.56 -11.67
CA ALA A 390 -15.85 -20.44 -10.23
C ALA A 390 -15.76 -21.81 -9.54
N LYS A 391 -16.44 -22.84 -10.06
CA LYS A 391 -16.39 -24.21 -9.50
C LYS A 391 -14.98 -24.78 -9.52
N LYS A 392 -14.24 -24.62 -10.62
CA LYS A 392 -12.85 -25.10 -10.75
C LYS A 392 -11.92 -24.38 -9.79
N THR A 393 -12.05 -23.06 -9.69
CA THR A 393 -11.24 -22.24 -8.77
C THR A 393 -11.49 -22.66 -7.33
N LEU A 394 -12.76 -22.75 -6.92
CA LEU A 394 -13.15 -23.25 -5.60
C LEU A 394 -12.65 -24.68 -5.35
N ALA A 395 -12.71 -25.57 -6.34
CA ALA A 395 -12.17 -26.92 -6.20
C ALA A 395 -10.65 -26.92 -6.00
N THR A 396 -9.92 -26.04 -6.70
CA THR A 396 -8.47 -25.87 -6.56
C THR A 396 -8.11 -25.33 -5.18
N CYS A 397 -8.85 -24.32 -4.71
CA CYS A 397 -8.74 -23.81 -3.34
C CYS A 397 -9.01 -24.89 -2.29
N ARG A 398 -9.91 -25.85 -2.58
CA ARG A 398 -10.24 -26.96 -1.68
C ARG A 398 -9.22 -28.10 -1.73
N THR A 399 -8.60 -28.40 -2.87
CA THR A 399 -7.58 -29.46 -2.94
C THR A 399 -6.35 -29.14 -2.10
N GLU A 400 -6.11 -27.86 -1.82
CA GLU A 400 -5.07 -27.38 -0.91
C GLU A 400 -5.53 -27.41 0.58
N GLN A 401 -6.69 -28.02 0.93
CA GLN A 401 -7.22 -28.11 2.30
C GLN A 401 -8.00 -29.42 2.62
N TYR A 402 -7.84 -29.94 3.86
CA TYR A 402 -8.79 -30.86 4.52
C TYR A 402 -9.88 -30.01 5.23
N PHE A 403 -11.15 -30.38 5.05
CA PHE A 403 -12.36 -29.53 5.20
C PHE A 403 -12.68 -28.85 6.55
N GLY A 404 -13.33 -27.67 6.42
CA GLY A 404 -14.39 -27.12 7.27
C GLY A 404 -15.58 -26.63 6.41
N ASP A 405 -16.79 -26.66 6.97
CA ASP A 405 -18.13 -26.74 6.37
C ASP A 405 -18.46 -26.02 5.02
N LEU A 406 -19.15 -26.73 4.12
CA LEU A 406 -19.56 -26.30 2.77
C LEU A 406 -20.79 -25.39 2.73
N SER A 407 -21.45 -25.16 3.86
CA SER A 407 -22.74 -24.47 3.93
C SER A 407 -22.60 -22.96 3.71
N GLU A 408 -21.58 -22.31 4.27
CA GLU A 408 -21.39 -20.85 4.13
C GLU A 408 -20.94 -20.43 2.73
N LEU A 409 -20.11 -21.23 2.06
CA LEU A 409 -19.67 -20.98 0.68
C LEU A 409 -20.77 -21.24 -0.36
N ALA A 410 -21.62 -22.24 -0.13
CA ALA A 410 -22.82 -22.46 -0.94
C ALA A 410 -23.88 -21.39 -0.67
N VAL A 411 -23.97 -20.88 0.57
CA VAL A 411 -24.79 -19.71 0.89
C VAL A 411 -24.23 -18.49 0.17
N GLU A 412 -22.95 -18.13 0.29
CA GLU A 412 -22.33 -16.99 -0.44
C GLU A 412 -22.46 -17.10 -1.96
N TYR A 413 -22.36 -18.31 -2.52
CA TYR A 413 -22.63 -18.59 -3.93
C TYR A 413 -24.12 -18.41 -4.32
N ASN A 414 -25.05 -18.74 -3.41
CA ASN A 414 -26.49 -18.56 -3.62
C ASN A 414 -26.99 -17.14 -3.26
N THR A 415 -26.30 -16.40 -2.38
CA THR A 415 -26.48 -14.95 -2.12
C THR A 415 -25.74 -14.09 -3.13
N PHE A 416 -24.88 -14.66 -3.97
CA PHE A 416 -24.39 -14.04 -5.22
C PHE A 416 -25.58 -13.93 -6.19
N GLN A 417 -26.44 -12.94 -5.92
CA GLN A 417 -27.67 -12.73 -6.67
C GLN A 417 -27.36 -12.48 -8.15
N PRO A 418 -28.26 -12.87 -9.07
CA PRO A 418 -28.17 -12.53 -10.51
C PRO A 418 -28.19 -11.02 -10.82
N GLY A 419 -28.21 -10.15 -9.80
CA GLY A 419 -28.06 -8.70 -9.92
C GLY A 419 -26.68 -8.15 -9.52
N VAL A 420 -25.75 -8.96 -9.00
CA VAL A 420 -24.41 -8.50 -8.53
C VAL A 420 -23.36 -8.52 -9.64
N PHE A 421 -23.61 -9.25 -10.73
CA PHE A 421 -22.68 -9.42 -11.84
C PHE A 421 -23.41 -9.08 -13.14
N ASP A 422 -23.02 -8.01 -13.83
CA ASP A 422 -23.41 -7.83 -15.24
C ASP A 422 -22.45 -8.66 -16.10
N PRO A 423 -22.92 -9.71 -16.80
CA PRO A 423 -22.10 -10.49 -17.71
C PRO A 423 -21.49 -9.66 -18.84
N ASN A 424 -22.06 -8.49 -19.15
CA ASN A 424 -21.60 -7.55 -20.16
C ASN A 424 -20.65 -6.48 -19.61
N ASP A 425 -20.57 -6.32 -18.29
CA ASP A 425 -19.73 -5.35 -17.61
C ASP A 425 -19.04 -6.00 -16.40
N ALA A 426 -17.98 -6.77 -16.71
CA ALA A 426 -17.18 -7.52 -15.74
C ALA A 426 -16.46 -6.65 -14.69
N PHE A 427 -16.56 -5.32 -14.79
CA PHE A 427 -16.01 -4.37 -13.83
C PHE A 427 -17.09 -3.66 -13.00
N ASN A 428 -18.38 -3.90 -13.30
CA ASN A 428 -19.51 -3.28 -12.63
C ASN A 428 -20.28 -4.34 -11.85
N PHE A 429 -19.85 -4.53 -10.60
CA PHE A 429 -20.54 -5.39 -9.67
C PHE A 429 -21.51 -4.54 -8.83
N ASN A 430 -22.81 -4.65 -9.12
CA ASN A 430 -23.90 -4.01 -8.38
C ASN A 430 -23.95 -4.57 -6.94
N PHE A 431 -23.10 -4.05 -6.05
CA PHE A 431 -23.30 -4.17 -4.61
C PHE A 431 -24.40 -3.17 -4.22
N THR A 432 -25.66 -3.64 -4.20
CA THR A 432 -26.84 -2.86 -3.78
C THR A 432 -26.97 -2.71 -2.26
N GLN A 433 -25.89 -2.88 -1.51
CA GLN A 433 -25.72 -2.24 -0.21
C GLN A 433 -24.72 -1.10 -0.38
N PRO A 434 -24.94 0.08 0.23
CA PRO A 434 -24.16 1.29 0.00
C PRO A 434 -22.76 1.17 0.64
N GLN A 435 -21.94 0.27 0.11
CA GLN A 435 -20.49 0.42 0.10
C GLN A 435 -20.17 0.96 -1.29
N ASN A 436 -20.36 2.27 -1.37
CA ASN A 436 -20.14 3.10 -2.55
C ASN A 436 -18.75 2.82 -3.15
N TYR A 437 -18.72 2.22 -4.34
CA TYR A 437 -17.59 2.40 -5.25
C TYR A 437 -17.37 3.90 -5.52
N GLU A 438 -18.44 4.73 -5.44
CA GLU A 438 -18.37 6.19 -5.50
C GLU A 438 -17.61 6.86 -4.35
N THR A 439 -17.38 6.21 -3.20
CA THR A 439 -16.61 6.75 -2.07
C THR A 439 -15.24 6.08 -1.90
N MET A 440 -14.89 5.08 -2.70
CA MET A 440 -13.51 4.57 -2.75
C MET A 440 -12.59 5.43 -3.65
N TRP A 441 -13.20 6.22 -4.53
CA TRP A 441 -12.51 7.04 -5.54
C TRP A 441 -12.68 8.55 -5.39
N GLN A 442 -13.59 9.01 -4.52
CA GLN A 442 -13.49 10.35 -3.90
C GLN A 442 -12.49 10.28 -2.74
#